data_AF-A0A645J1H8-F1
#
_entry.id   AF-A0A645J1H8-F1
#
_cell.length_a   1.000
_cell.length_b   1.000
_cell.length_c   1.000
_cell.angle_alpha   90.00
_cell.angle_beta   90.00
_cell.angle_gamma   90.00
#
_symmetry.space_group_name_H-M   'P 1'
#
loop_
_entity.id
_entity.type
_entity.pdbx_description
1 polymer ?
#
loop_
_entity_poly.entity_id
_entity_poly.type
_entity_poly.pdbx_seq_one_letter_code
_entity_poly.pdbx_strand_id
1 'polypeptide(L)' 'MLLTSYGETEKEALMEGKSLLAKVNSNILGVVLNKIPEGGKGSYYNQYYSHGYGNQYGDDDEATDNEAI' A
#
# COMPACT_ATOMS: atom_id res chain seq x y z
N MET A 1 -20.61 -0.32 -1.07
CA MET A 1 -19.14 -0.50 -0.96
C MET A 1 -18.53 0.83 -0.56
N LEU A 2 -17.50 0.84 0.28
CA LEU A 2 -16.80 2.05 0.73
C LEU A 2 -15.35 2.03 0.23
N LEU A 3 -14.79 3.19 -0.09
CA LEU A 3 -13.40 3.37 -0.49
C LEU A 3 -12.69 4.23 0.56
N THR A 4 -11.55 3.79 1.06
CA THR A 4 -10.81 4.47 2.13
C THR A 4 -9.34 4.56 1.79
N SER A 5 -8.66 5.65 2.16
CA SER A 5 -7.22 5.79 1.97
C SER A 5 -6.45 5.33 3.21
N TYR A 6 -5.45 4.47 3.01
CA TYR A 6 -4.52 4.05 4.06
C TYR A 6 -3.81 5.25 4.67
N GLY A 7 -3.79 5.34 6.00
CA GLY A 7 -3.09 6.39 6.75
C GLY A 7 -3.71 7.79 6.67
N GLU A 8 -4.67 8.04 5.77
CA GLU A 8 -5.33 9.34 5.60
C GLU A 8 -6.76 9.35 6.14
N THR A 9 -7.53 8.27 5.93
CA THR A 9 -8.94 8.24 6.32
C THR A 9 -9.08 7.97 7.82
N GLU A 10 -9.64 8.95 8.53
CA GLU A 10 -9.98 8.80 9.95
C GLU A 10 -11.10 7.78 10.15
N LYS A 11 -10.96 6.97 11.21
CA LYS A 11 -11.94 5.94 11.56
C LYS A 11 -13.32 6.52 11.85
N GLU A 12 -13.38 7.67 12.52
CA GLU A 12 -14.64 8.31 12.90
C GLU A 12 -15.43 8.79 11.68
N ALA A 13 -14.75 9.42 10.72
CA ALA A 13 -15.33 9.81 9.44
C ALA A 13 -15.89 8.61 8.66
N LEU A 14 -15.18 7.47 8.66
CA LEU A 14 -15.67 6.24 8.04
C LEU A 14 -16.92 5.68 8.74
N MET A 15 -16.94 5.73 10.07
CA MET A 15 -18.09 5.28 10.88
C MET A 15 -19.32 6.14 10.66
N GLU A 16 -19.15 7.46 10.53
CA GLU A 16 -20.24 8.37 10.19
C GLU A 16 -20.80 8.09 8.79
N GLY A 17 -19.93 7.94 7.79
CA GLY A 17 -20.33 7.56 6.43
C GLY A 17 -21.11 6.23 6.39
N LYS A 18 -20.64 5.22 7.13
CA LYS A 18 -21.36 3.95 7.31
C LYS A 18 -22.75 4.17 7.92
N SER A 19 -22.86 5.01 8.95
CA SER A 19 -24.14 5.31 9.62
C SER A 19 -25.14 5.97 8.67
N LEU A 20 -24.69 6.93 7.85
CA LEU A 20 -25.53 7.57 6.84
C LEU A 20 -26.06 6.58 5.80
N LEU A 21 -25.21 5.67 5.33
CA LEU A 21 -25.63 4.62 4.39
C LEU A 21 -26.56 3.59 5.03
N ALA A 22 -26.37 3.29 6.31
CA ALA A 22 -27.27 2.40 7.06
C ALA A 22 -28.68 3.00 7.20
N LYS A 23 -28.81 4.33 7.35
CA LYS A 23 -30.10 5.02 7.44
C LYS A 23 -30.97 4.87 6.18
N VAL A 24 -30.34 4.73 5.01
CA VAL A 24 -31.04 4.48 3.74
C VAL A 24 -31.16 2.99 3.40
N ASN A 25 -30.93 2.12 4.40
CA ASN A 25 -30.95 0.66 4.26
C ASN A 25 -30.04 0.16 3.11
N SER A 26 -28.88 0.81 2.94
CA SER A 26 -27.92 0.41 1.92
C SER A 26 -27.28 -0.93 2.27
N ASN A 27 -27.19 -1.83 1.30
CA ASN A 27 -26.44 -3.07 1.46
C ASN A 27 -24.94 -2.82 1.30
N ILE A 28 -24.23 -2.63 2.42
CA ILE A 28 -22.79 -2.36 2.41
C ILE A 28 -22.02 -3.67 2.21
N LEU A 29 -21.64 -3.95 0.96
CA LEU A 29 -20.92 -5.16 0.57
C LEU A 29 -19.53 -5.33 1.22
N GLY A 30 -18.88 -4.22 1.60
CA GLY A 30 -17.51 -4.23 2.11
C GLY A 30 -16.80 -2.89 1.92
N VAL A 31 -15.50 -2.90 2.23
CA VAL A 31 -14.59 -1.73 2.17
C VAL A 31 -13.35 -2.08 1.36
N VAL A 32 -12.92 -1.16 0.51
CA VAL A 32 -11.65 -1.24 -0.22
C VAL A 32 -10.68 -0.22 0.39
N LEU A 33 -9.56 -0.72 0.92
CA LEU A 33 -8.47 0.10 1.44
C LEU A 33 -7.48 0.41 0.30
N ASN A 34 -7.48 1.67 -0.13
CA ASN A 34 -6.70 2.23 -1.22
C ASN A 34 -5.44 2.96 -0.71
N LYS A 35 -4.51 3.29 -1.62
CA LYS A 35 -3.25 4.01 -1.35
C LYS A 35 -2.36 3.32 -0.30
N ILE A 36 -2.39 1.99 -0.26
CA ILE A 36 -1.49 1.23 0.62
C ILE A 36 -0.06 1.42 0.08
N PRO A 37 0.90 1.91 0.89
CA PRO A 37 2.27 2.10 0.45
C PRO A 37 2.94 0.77 0.10
N GLU A 38 3.77 0.79 -0.94
CA GLU A 38 4.61 -0.34 -1.32
C GLU A 38 5.73 -0.54 -0.28
N GLY A 39 6.12 -1.80 -0.02
CA GLY A 39 7.20 -2.11 0.93
C GLY A 39 6.79 -2.20 2.42
N GLY A 40 5.53 -1.97 2.78
CA GLY A 40 5.04 -2.19 4.15
C GLY A 40 5.07 -3.67 4.58
N LYS A 41 5.41 -3.95 5.85
CA LYS A 41 5.32 -5.30 6.44
C LYS A 41 3.88 -5.82 6.30
N GLY A 42 3.69 -6.86 5.47
CA GLY A 42 2.38 -7.50 5.25
C GLY A 42 1.64 -7.09 3.97
N SER A 43 2.24 -6.30 3.07
CA SER A 43 1.63 -6.00 1.78
C SER A 43 1.58 -7.26 0.89
N TYR A 44 0.39 -7.83 0.70
CA TYR A 44 0.13 -9.00 -0.17
C TYR A 44 0.60 -8.77 -1.62
N TYR A 45 0.72 -7.51 -2.03
CA TYR A 45 1.21 -7.10 -3.35
C TYR A 45 2.70 -7.36 -3.57
N ASN A 46 3.49 -7.39 -2.48
CA ASN A 46 4.95 -7.50 -2.59
C ASN A 46 5.38 -8.90 -3.06
N GLN A 47 4.62 -9.94 -2.71
CA GLN A 47 4.91 -11.32 -3.14
C GLN A 47 4.74 -11.53 -4.65
N TYR A 48 3.85 -10.78 -5.29
CA TYR A 48 3.56 -10.93 -6.73
C TYR A 48 4.55 -10.19 -7.63
N TYR A 49 5.05 -9.02 -7.20
CA TYR A 49 6.01 -8.24 -7.97
C TYR A 49 7.46 -8.70 -7.82
N SER A 50 7.80 -9.36 -6.70
CA SER A 50 9.15 -9.89 -6.47
C SER A 50 9.59 -10.95 -7.49
N HIS A 51 8.66 -11.57 -8.22
CA HIS A 51 8.98 -12.59 -9.24
C HIS A 51 8.98 -12.08 -10.69
N GLY A 52 8.63 -10.80 -10.91
CA GLY A 52 8.44 -10.26 -12.27
C GLY A 52 9.54 -9.33 -12.78
N TYR A 53 10.27 -8.64 -11.90
CA TYR A 53 11.15 -7.52 -12.29
C TYR A 53 12.52 -7.52 -11.58
N GLY A 54 12.95 -8.66 -11.04
CA GLY A 54 14.19 -8.78 -10.25
C GLY A 54 15.47 -9.11 -11.04
N ASN A 55 15.50 -9.02 -12.37
CA ASN A 55 16.65 -9.47 -13.18
C ASN A 55 17.25 -8.39 -14.10
N GLN A 56 17.12 -7.10 -13.75
CA GLN A 56 17.74 -6.08 -14.60
C GLN A 56 18.15 -4.79 -13.88
N TYR A 57 18.72 -4.90 -12.69
CA TYR A 57 19.65 -3.89 -12.20
C TYR A 57 20.82 -4.63 -11.56
N GLY A 58 21.85 -4.85 -12.37
CA GLY A 58 23.14 -5.35 -11.92
C GLY A 58 23.77 -4.35 -10.97
N ASP A 59 23.96 -4.79 -9.73
CA ASP A 59 25.25 -4.81 -9.04
C ASP A 59 26.40 -4.12 -9.79
N ASP A 60 26.54 -2.80 -9.59
CA ASP A 60 27.77 -2.05 -9.84
C ASP A 60 28.14 -1.29 -8.55
N ASP A 61 28.36 -2.05 -7.46
CA ASP A 61 29.17 -1.60 -6.32
C ASP A 61 30.63 -1.99 -6.60
N GLU A 62 31.34 -1.20 -7.43
CA GLU A 62 32.81 -1.24 -7.45
C GLU A 62 33.35 -0.26 -6.40
N ALA A 63 33.71 -0.82 -5.25
CA ALA A 63 34.68 -0.22 -4.35
C ALA A 63 36.07 -0.28 -4.99
N THR A 64 36.66 0.88 -5.29
CA THR A 64 38.12 1.00 -5.43
C THR A 64 38.65 1.99 -4.41
N ASP A 65 39.09 1.45 -3.28
CA ASP A 65 40.15 2.04 -2.46
C ASP A 65 41.39 2.22 -3.33
N ASN A 66 41.94 3.43 -3.42
CA ASN A 66 43.36 3.64 -3.72
C ASN A 66 43.83 4.96 -3.08
N GLU A 67 44.64 4.83 -2.03
CA GLU A 67 45.48 5.92 -1.51
C GLU A 67 46.62 6.27 -2.50
N ALA A 68 47.19 7.48 -2.29
CA ALA A 68 48.42 8.05 -2.85
C ALA A 68 48.33 8.68 -4.27
N ILE A 69 48.47 10.01 -4.36
CA ILE A 69 49.74 10.80 -4.41
C ILE A 69 49.43 12.25 -3.98
#